data_AF-A0A7C2FJZ8-F1
#
_entry.id   AF-A0A7C2FJZ8-F1
#
_cell.length_a   1.000
_cell.length_b   1.000
_cell.length_c   1.000
_cell.angle_alpha   90.00
_cell.angle_beta   90.00
_cell.angle_gamma   90.00
#
_symmetry.space_group_name_H-M   'P 1'
#
loop_
_entity.id
_entity.type
_entity.pdbx_description
1 polymer ?
#
loop_
_entity_poly.entity_id
_entity_poly.type
_entity_poly.pdbx_seq_one_letter_code
_entity_poly.pdbx_strand_id
1 'polypeptide(L)'
;MRIGLIDIEPKSCEHCGEVLPEGSTRAKRFCSSACKKKQWRAKNKEHVAVYLKQWKEANSEAVKASHQATLAKQKADKEAKRTAMPCECCGATLPKDAKQGRLFCSIVCRKEKNREDSRLYYQANKEKCKESSRRT
;
A
#
# COMPACT_ATOMS: atom_id res chain seq x y z
N MET A 1 -55.46 -12.37 -24.35
CA MET A 1 -54.88 -12.91 -23.10
C MET A 1 -53.89 -11.90 -22.56
N ARG A 2 -54.18 -11.27 -21.42
CA ARG A 2 -53.27 -10.31 -20.78
C ARG A 2 -52.17 -11.10 -20.09
N ILE A 3 -50.96 -11.08 -20.65
CA ILE A 3 -49.77 -11.53 -19.93
C ILE A 3 -49.58 -10.49 -18.83
N GLY A 4 -50.01 -10.83 -17.61
CA GLY A 4 -49.77 -9.97 -16.45
C GLY A 4 -48.27 -9.74 -16.35
N LEU A 5 -47.87 -8.47 -16.29
CA LEU A 5 -46.53 -8.10 -15.83
C LEU A 5 -46.38 -8.69 -14.44
N ILE A 6 -45.65 -9.79 -14.32
CA ILE A 6 -45.21 -10.29 -13.03
C ILE A 6 -44.17 -9.27 -12.59
N ASP A 7 -44.50 -8.46 -11.60
CA ASP A 7 -43.53 -7.65 -10.87
C ASP A 7 -42.53 -8.60 -10.22
N ILE A 8 -41.46 -8.94 -10.94
CA ILE A 8 -40.36 -9.73 -10.40
C ILE A 8 -39.59 -8.80 -9.49
N GLU A 9 -39.87 -8.87 -8.18
CA GLU A 9 -39.11 -8.13 -7.19
C GLU A 9 -37.60 -8.38 -7.38
N PRO A 10 -36.78 -7.31 -7.45
CA PRO A 10 -35.36 -7.43 -7.68
C PRO A 10 -34.70 -8.15 -6.49
N LYS A 11 -34.25 -9.38 -6.71
CA LYS A 11 -33.53 -10.17 -5.70
C LYS A 11 -32.16 -9.58 -5.43
N SER A 12 -31.69 -9.68 -4.20
CA SER A 12 -30.32 -9.35 -3.81
C SER A 12 -29.43 -10.59 -3.68
N CYS A 13 -28.13 -10.39 -3.86
CA CYS A 13 -27.12 -11.41 -3.66
C CYS A 13 -26.96 -11.72 -2.16
N GLU A 14 -27.03 -13.00 -1.79
CA GLU A 14 -26.95 -13.43 -0.39
C GLU A 14 -25.60 -13.17 0.31
N HIS A 15 -24.56 -12.80 -0.46
CA HIS A 15 -23.24 -12.48 0.08
C HIS A 15 -22.99 -10.97 0.22
N CYS A 16 -23.13 -10.20 -0.86
CA CYS A 16 -22.84 -8.76 -0.88
C CYS A 16 -24.08 -7.86 -0.76
N GLY A 17 -25.29 -8.40 -0.85
CA GLY A 17 -26.54 -7.62 -0.78
C GLY A 17 -26.89 -6.84 -2.05
N GLU A 18 -26.03 -6.81 -3.07
CA GLU A 18 -26.33 -6.12 -4.33
C GLU A 18 -27.48 -6.77 -5.10
N VAL A 19 -28.27 -5.94 -5.77
CA VAL A 19 -29.35 -6.39 -6.64
C VAL A 19 -28.79 -7.27 -7.75
N LEU A 20 -29.42 -8.42 -7.97
CA LEU A 20 -29.08 -9.35 -9.03
C LEU A 20 -29.47 -8.76 -10.39
N PRO A 21 -28.70 -9.05 -11.45
CA PRO A 21 -29.00 -8.55 -12.79
C PRO A 21 -30.42 -8.89 -13.24
N GLU A 22 -31.06 -7.97 -13.97
CA GLU A 22 -32.36 -8.19 -14.61
C GLU A 22 -32.30 -9.44 -15.52
N GLY A 23 -33.36 -10.25 -15.50
CA GLY A 23 -33.39 -11.55 -16.18
C GLY A 23 -32.67 -12.69 -15.44
N SER A 24 -32.17 -12.45 -14.22
CA SER A 24 -31.66 -13.53 -13.36
C SER A 24 -32.75 -14.55 -13.05
N THR A 25 -32.41 -15.83 -13.18
CA THR A 25 -33.36 -16.91 -12.88
C THR A 25 -33.78 -16.89 -11.42
N ARG A 26 -34.99 -17.38 -11.12
CA ARG A 26 -35.52 -17.46 -9.74
C ARG A 26 -34.58 -18.23 -8.79
N ALA A 27 -33.78 -19.17 -9.30
CA ALA A 27 -32.83 -19.96 -8.51
C ALA A 27 -31.48 -19.26 -8.26
N LYS A 28 -31.19 -18.12 -8.90
CA LYS A 28 -29.92 -17.42 -8.73
C LYS A 28 -29.87 -16.74 -7.36
N ARG A 29 -28.83 -17.05 -6.58
CA ARG A 29 -28.62 -16.60 -5.19
C ARG A 29 -27.45 -15.62 -5.02
N PHE A 30 -26.52 -15.61 -5.98
CA PHE A 30 -25.29 -14.83 -5.90
C PHE A 30 -25.09 -14.04 -7.18
N CYS A 31 -24.56 -12.81 -7.06
CA CYS A 31 -24.25 -11.97 -8.22
C CYS A 31 -23.12 -12.58 -9.06
N SER A 32 -22.16 -13.25 -8.41
CA SER A 32 -20.98 -13.85 -9.05
C SER A 32 -20.53 -15.15 -8.38
N SER A 33 -19.72 -15.92 -9.11
CA SER A 33 -19.02 -17.09 -8.56
C SER A 33 -18.08 -16.72 -7.41
N ALA A 34 -17.54 -15.49 -7.42
CA ALA A 34 -16.73 -14.96 -6.33
C ALA A 34 -17.56 -14.80 -5.04
N CYS A 35 -18.75 -14.20 -5.12
CA CYS A 35 -19.66 -14.09 -3.98
C CYS A 35 -20.11 -15.45 -3.46
N LYS A 36 -20.40 -16.41 -4.35
CA LYS A 36 -20.69 -17.80 -3.97
C LYS A 36 -19.53 -18.43 -3.18
N LYS A 37 -18.30 -18.29 -3.68
CA LYS A 37 -17.09 -18.83 -3.02
C LYS A 37 -16.83 -18.16 -1.67
N LYS A 38 -16.98 -16.83 -1.59
CA LYS A 38 -16.82 -16.09 -0.33
C LYS A 38 -17.86 -16.51 0.71
N GLN A 39 -19.12 -16.64 0.32
CA GLN A 39 -20.18 -17.16 1.20
C GLN A 39 -19.87 -18.58 1.68
N TRP A 40 -19.43 -19.47 0.77
CA TRP A 40 -19.04 -20.82 1.15
C TRP A 40 -17.87 -20.82 2.13
N ARG A 41 -16.81 -20.04 1.88
CA ARG A 41 -15.66 -19.91 2.81
C ARG A 41 -16.07 -19.35 4.16
N ALA A 42 -16.98 -18.37 4.18
CA ALA A 42 -17.47 -17.75 5.41
C ALA A 42 -18.30 -18.73 6.26
N LYS A 43 -19.05 -19.63 5.63
CA LYS A 43 -19.78 -20.70 6.33
C LYS A 43 -18.90 -21.88 6.74
N ASN A 44 -17.81 -22.14 6.01
CA ASN A 44 -16.94 -23.30 6.20
C ASN A 44 -15.55 -22.91 6.72
N LYS A 45 -15.48 -21.92 7.64
CA LYS A 45 -14.19 -21.38 8.11
C LYS A 45 -13.28 -22.45 8.70
N GLU A 46 -13.84 -23.34 9.53
CA GLU A 46 -13.08 -24.40 10.18
C GLU A 46 -12.55 -25.43 9.19
N HIS A 47 -13.40 -25.89 8.26
CA HIS A 47 -12.98 -26.78 7.18
C HIS A 47 -11.85 -26.18 6.35
N VAL A 48 -11.95 -24.90 5.99
CA VAL A 48 -10.90 -24.19 5.26
C VAL A 48 -9.61 -24.09 6.09
N ALA A 49 -9.72 -23.82 7.39
CA ALA A 49 -8.55 -23.73 8.27
C ALA A 49 -7.81 -25.08 8.38
N VAL A 50 -8.54 -26.18 8.59
CA VAL A 50 -7.98 -27.54 8.63
C VAL A 50 -7.31 -27.89 7.31
N TYR A 51 -8.00 -27.67 6.19
CA TYR A 51 -7.44 -27.91 4.86
C TYR A 51 -6.16 -27.10 4.63
N LEU A 52 -6.14 -25.80 4.96
CA LEU A 52 -4.96 -24.95 4.79
C LEU A 52 -3.80 -25.38 5.68
N LYS A 53 -4.08 -25.88 6.89
CA LYS A 53 -3.06 -26.42 7.78
C LYS A 53 -2.41 -27.66 7.18
N GLN A 54 -3.22 -28.64 6.79
CA GLN A 54 -2.74 -29.87 6.14
C GLN A 54 -1.97 -29.57 4.85
N TRP A 55 -2.49 -28.65 4.03
CA TRP A 55 -1.81 -28.24 2.81
C TRP A 55 -0.46 -27.60 3.10
N LYS A 56 -0.35 -26.72 4.10
CA LYS A 56 0.92 -26.10 4.50
C LYS A 56 1.92 -27.11 5.04
N GLU A 57 1.47 -28.11 5.79
CA GLU A 57 2.33 -29.19 6.30
C GLU A 57 2.85 -30.05 5.14
N ALA A 58 1.97 -30.47 4.24
CA ALA A 58 2.32 -31.24 3.04
C ALA A 58 3.23 -30.46 2.07
N ASN A 59 3.11 -29.13 2.03
CA ASN A 59 3.88 -28.25 1.14
C ASN A 59 4.89 -27.38 1.91
N SER A 60 5.36 -27.85 3.06
CA SER A 60 6.18 -27.05 3.99
C SER A 60 7.46 -26.52 3.34
N GLU A 61 8.12 -27.31 2.50
CA GLU A 61 9.29 -26.89 1.73
C GLU A 61 8.96 -25.80 0.70
N ALA A 62 7.84 -25.93 -0.03
CA ALA A 62 7.40 -24.90 -0.97
C ALA A 62 7.03 -23.60 -0.26
N VAL A 63 6.41 -23.69 0.93
CA VAL A 63 6.10 -22.53 1.78
C VAL A 63 7.39 -21.85 2.24
N LYS A 64 8.39 -22.61 2.70
CA LYS A 64 9.70 -22.07 3.09
C LYS A 64 10.42 -21.42 1.91
N ALA A 65 10.44 -22.06 0.74
CA ALA A 65 11.04 -21.50 -0.47
C ALA A 65 10.39 -20.17 -0.88
N SER A 66 9.06 -20.11 -0.85
CA SER A 66 8.30 -18.87 -1.11
C SER A 66 8.62 -17.77 -0.09
N HIS A 67 8.73 -18.14 1.20
CA HIS A 67 9.12 -17.21 2.24
C HIS A 67 10.55 -16.69 2.05
N GLN A 68 11.51 -17.56 1.74
CA GLN A 68 12.90 -17.19 1.45
C GLN A 68 13.00 -16.29 0.22
N ALA A 69 12.25 -16.58 -0.85
CA ALA A 69 12.20 -15.73 -2.04
C ALA A 69 11.64 -14.33 -1.72
N THR A 70 10.62 -14.26 -0.87
CA THR A 70 10.05 -12.98 -0.40
C THR A 70 11.07 -12.18 0.40
N LEU A 71 11.78 -12.83 1.34
CA LEU A 71 12.84 -12.17 2.12
C LEU A 71 14.02 -11.71 1.24
N ALA A 72 14.40 -12.51 0.24
CA ALA A 72 15.46 -12.15 -0.70
C ALA A 72 15.10 -10.88 -1.49
N LYS A 73 13.86 -10.79 -2.00
CA LYS A 73 13.36 -9.57 -2.66
C LYS A 73 13.40 -8.36 -1.73
N GLN A 74 12.88 -8.50 -0.50
CA GLN A 74 12.91 -7.41 0.47
C GLN A 74 14.34 -6.96 0.82
N LYS A 75 15.28 -7.89 0.92
CA LYS A 75 16.69 -7.58 1.15
C LYS A 75 17.30 -6.83 -0.03
N ALA A 76 17.00 -7.25 -1.26
CA ALA A 76 17.43 -6.56 -2.47
C ALA A 76 16.85 -5.14 -2.54
N ASP A 77 15.56 -4.96 -2.25
CA ASP A 77 14.90 -3.65 -2.22
C ASP A 77 15.50 -2.73 -1.16
N LYS A 78 15.80 -3.27 0.03
CA LYS A 78 16.47 -2.51 1.10
C LYS A 78 17.88 -2.11 0.71
N GLU A 79 18.64 -3.02 0.08
CA GLU A 79 19.99 -2.71 -0.40
C GLU A 79 19.93 -1.66 -1.52
N ALA A 80 19.01 -1.79 -2.47
CA ALA A 80 18.80 -0.80 -3.53
C ALA A 80 18.46 0.59 -2.97
N LYS A 81 17.58 0.66 -1.95
CA LYS A 81 17.28 1.92 -1.25
C LYS A 81 18.51 2.50 -0.53
N ARG A 82 19.34 1.63 0.07
CA ARG A 82 20.57 2.04 0.75
C ARG A 82 21.60 2.59 -0.23
N THR A 83 21.73 1.98 -1.41
CA THR A 83 22.68 2.42 -2.45
C THR A 83 22.17 3.55 -3.32
N ALA A 84 20.87 3.84 -3.34
CA ALA A 84 20.27 4.89 -4.18
C ALA A 84 20.06 6.23 -3.46
N MET A 85 20.39 6.37 -2.17
CA MET A 85 20.10 7.60 -1.42
C MET A 85 21.01 8.75 -1.91
N PRO A 86 20.46 9.80 -2.55
CA PRO A 86 21.26 10.91 -3.03
C PRO A 86 21.47 11.96 -1.93
N CYS A 87 22.57 12.69 -2.02
CA CYS A 87 22.82 13.88 -1.22
C CYS A 87 21.86 14.99 -1.65
N GLU A 88 21.09 15.56 -0.73
CA GLU A 88 20.17 16.66 -1.05
C GLU A 88 20.88 17.94 -1.52
N CYS A 89 22.17 18.09 -1.18
CA CYS A 89 22.97 19.23 -1.60
C CYS A 89 23.48 19.12 -3.04
N CYS A 90 24.02 17.98 -3.43
CA CYS A 90 24.80 17.84 -4.66
C CYS A 90 24.38 16.65 -5.54
N GLY A 91 23.35 15.90 -5.16
CA GLY A 91 22.86 14.72 -5.89
C GLY A 91 23.78 13.49 -5.82
N ALA A 92 24.98 13.61 -5.26
CA ALA A 92 25.91 12.49 -5.14
C ALA A 92 25.36 11.37 -4.26
N THR A 93 25.59 10.11 -4.64
CA THR A 93 25.18 8.95 -3.85
C THR A 93 25.84 8.93 -2.47
N LEU A 94 25.05 8.73 -1.43
CA LEU A 94 25.54 8.63 -0.06
C LEU A 94 26.28 7.30 0.18
N PRO A 95 27.26 7.27 1.11
CA PRO A 95 28.00 6.05 1.41
C PRO A 95 27.07 4.97 1.97
N LYS A 96 27.36 3.70 1.67
CA LYS A 96 26.54 2.54 2.09
C LYS A 96 26.39 2.40 3.61
N ASP A 97 27.37 2.90 4.37
CA ASP A 97 27.39 2.89 5.83
C ASP A 97 26.78 4.16 6.44
N ALA A 98 26.16 5.01 5.60
CA ALA A 98 25.37 6.13 6.09
C ALA A 98 24.26 5.61 7.01
N LYS A 99 24.18 6.17 8.21
CA LYS A 99 23.04 5.95 9.12
C LYS A 99 21.74 6.32 8.40
N GLN A 100 20.68 5.58 8.69
CA GLN A 100 19.34 5.86 8.19
C GLN A 100 18.96 7.32 8.51
N GLY A 101 18.49 8.07 7.50
CA GLY A 101 18.15 9.49 7.63
C GLY A 101 19.32 10.47 7.43
N ARG A 102 20.51 10.01 7.01
CA ARG A 102 21.57 10.92 6.55
C ARG A 102 21.15 11.56 5.23
N LEU A 103 21.16 12.88 5.17
CA LEU A 103 20.75 13.63 3.96
C LEU A 103 21.94 14.16 3.14
N PHE A 104 23.12 14.26 3.74
CA PHE A 104 24.28 14.93 3.14
C PHE A 104 25.51 14.03 3.08
N CYS A 105 26.25 14.10 1.96
CA CYS A 105 27.47 13.33 1.76
C CYS A 105 28.61 13.79 2.70
N SER A 106 28.67 15.09 3.00
CA SER A 106 29.71 15.69 3.85
C SER A 106 29.15 16.79 4.76
N ILE A 107 29.95 17.19 5.76
CA ILE A 107 29.65 18.36 6.61
C ILE A 107 29.62 19.64 5.77
N VAL A 108 30.42 19.72 4.71
CA VAL A 108 30.46 20.87 3.79
C VAL A 108 29.11 21.03 3.10
N CYS A 109 28.59 19.96 2.48
CA CYS A 109 27.27 19.95 1.86
C CYS A 109 26.15 20.30 2.85
N ARG A 110 26.22 19.80 4.09
CA ARG A 110 25.25 20.18 5.13
C ARG A 110 25.30 21.68 5.43
N LYS A 111 26.50 22.24 5.62
CA LYS A 111 26.67 23.67 5.93
C LYS A 111 26.23 24.55 4.77
N GLU A 112 26.50 24.14 3.54
CA GLU A 112 26.11 24.85 2.33
C GLU A 112 24.59 24.89 2.18
N LYS A 113 23.91 23.74 2.30
CA LYS A 113 22.44 23.71 2.30
C LYS A 113 21.82 24.53 3.41
N ASN A 114 22.31 24.42 4.64
CA ASN A 114 21.80 25.24 5.75
C ASN A 114 21.95 26.75 5.50
N ARG A 115 23.05 27.19 4.84
CA ARG A 115 23.25 28.60 4.46
C ARG A 115 22.27 29.02 3.36
N GLU A 116 22.08 28.17 2.36
CA GLU A 116 21.12 28.40 1.28
C GLU A 116 19.69 28.52 1.85
N ASP A 117 19.26 27.58 2.68
CA ASP A 117 17.94 27.58 3.31
C ASP A 117 17.73 28.81 4.19
N SER A 118 18.75 29.19 4.97
CA SER A 118 18.72 30.42 5.76
C SER A 118 18.56 31.65 4.87
N ARG A 119 19.32 31.73 3.77
CA ARG A 119 19.22 32.83 2.80
C ARG A 119 17.82 32.91 2.19
N LEU A 120 17.25 31.78 1.78
CA LEU A 120 15.90 31.69 1.23
C LEU A 120 14.85 32.12 2.26
N TYR A 121 14.98 31.66 3.51
CA TYR A 121 14.10 32.07 4.60
C TYR A 121 14.10 33.58 4.80
N TYR A 122 15.28 34.21 4.88
CA TYR A 122 15.39 35.66 5.05
C TYR A 122 14.93 36.45 3.81
N GLN A 123 15.17 35.94 2.60
CA GLN A 123 14.64 36.55 1.38
C GLN A 123 13.11 36.51 1.36
N ALA A 124 12.51 35.38 1.74
CA ALA A 124 11.06 35.21 1.81
C ALA A 124 10.40 36.05 2.92
N ASN A 125 11.12 36.31 4.02
CA ASN A 125 10.62 37.05 5.18
C ASN A 125 11.22 38.45 5.30
N LYS A 126 11.70 39.02 4.19
CA LYS A 126 12.45 40.30 4.16
C LYS A 126 11.69 41.45 4.83
N GLU A 127 10.37 41.53 4.65
CA GLU A 127 9.54 42.58 5.27
C GLU A 127 9.35 42.39 6.78
N LYS A 128 9.23 41.14 7.27
CA LYS A 128 9.14 40.84 8.71
C LYS A 128 10.45 41.14 9.44
N CYS A 129 11.59 40.86 8.82
CA CYS A 129 12.90 41.22 9.38
C CYS A 129 13.10 42.75 9.46
N LYS A 130 12.68 43.50 8.42
CA LYS A 130 12.71 44.97 8.46
C LYS A 130 11.84 45.55 9.57
N GLU A 131 10.66 44.97 9.79
CA GLU A 131 9.75 45.41 10.86
C GLU A 131 10.34 45.14 12.25
N SER A 132 11.02 44.00 12.45
CA SER A 132 11.72 43.68 13.70
C SER A 132 12.86 44.67 14.00
N SER A 133 13.63 45.09 13.00
CA SER A 133 14.72 46.08 13.18
C SER A 133 14.23 47.51 13.41
N ARG A 134 12.98 47.84 13.07
CA ARG A 134 12.36 49.15 13.37
C ARG A 134 11.78 49.24 14.79
N ARG A 135 11.59 48.09 15.46
CA ARG A 135 11.03 48.02 16.82
C ARG A 135 12.09 47.97 17.93
N THR A 136 13.37 47.85 17.58
CA THR A 136 14.55 47.98 18.47
C THR A 136 15.17 49.35 18.32
#